data_AF-A0A847RI56-F1
#
_entry.id   AF-A0A847RI56-F1
#
_cell.length_a   1.000
_cell.length_b   1.000
_cell.length_c   1.000
_cell.angle_alpha   90.00
_cell.angle_beta   90.00
_cell.angle_gamma   90.00
#
_symmetry.space_group_name_H-M   'P 1'
#
loop_
_entity.id
_entity.type
_entity.pdbx_description
1 polymer ?
#
loop_
_entity_poly.entity_id
_entity_poly.type
_entity_poly.pdbx_seq_one_letter_code
_entity_poly.pdbx_strand_id
1 'polypeptide(L)'
;MHRVFLSLLIVCATACHNNTADDEPTAVPAPSELAITSLEKVEDEDSVLEAHEDIDWKEIEVFQFSKALIDNKVPLHTTLPRFTAALGEADSLVEPNWEYLCGTQFEDNFQYFYKDGSRFELYKDTLYCSEYKLTPGHTVVHAGVTFSSNTTWADVKKHFPRAVQQAENGGYTDMITLRDADVEDNDSSVRFYFENGKLVRIVYFVPC
;
A
#
# COMPACT_ATOMS: atom_id res chain seq x y z
N MET A 1 -46.88 -9.04 33.63
CA MET A 1 -46.11 -8.19 34.57
C MET A 1 -44.92 -7.65 33.78
N HIS A 2 -45.00 -6.43 33.21
CA HIS A 2 -44.46 -5.17 33.77
C HIS A 2 -42.96 -5.31 34.13
N ARG A 3 -41.99 -4.48 33.73
CA ARG A 3 -41.91 -3.10 33.18
C ARG A 3 -40.39 -2.84 32.96
N VAL A 4 -39.93 -2.21 31.87
CA VAL A 4 -39.53 -0.78 31.74
C VAL A 4 -38.02 -0.58 31.51
N PHE A 5 -37.75 0.23 30.48
CA PHE A 5 -36.49 0.86 30.06
C PHE A 5 -35.77 1.64 31.16
N LEU A 6 -34.44 1.75 31.05
CA LEU A 6 -33.74 2.97 31.47
C LEU A 6 -32.48 3.21 30.62
N SER A 7 -32.60 4.11 29.64
CA SER A 7 -31.48 4.71 28.93
C SER A 7 -31.02 5.94 29.72
N LEU A 8 -29.73 6.09 29.98
CA LEU A 8 -29.15 7.29 30.59
C LEU A 8 -28.16 7.92 29.60
N LEU A 9 -28.59 9.02 28.98
CA LEU A 9 -27.78 9.94 28.18
C LEU A 9 -27.38 11.10 29.10
N ILE A 10 -26.08 11.33 29.27
CA ILE A 10 -25.56 12.52 29.95
C ILE A 10 -24.85 13.39 28.91
N VAL A 11 -25.47 14.53 28.62
CA VAL A 11 -24.89 15.64 27.86
C VAL A 11 -24.52 16.72 28.86
N CYS A 12 -23.23 17.03 28.98
CA CYS A 12 -22.76 18.20 29.72
C CYS A 12 -22.17 19.20 28.71
N ALA A 13 -22.94 20.25 28.40
CA ALA A 13 -22.46 21.46 27.75
C ALA A 13 -22.05 22.45 28.85
N THR A 14 -20.77 22.81 28.91
CA THR A 14 -20.29 23.92 29.75
C THR A 14 -20.19 25.19 28.92
N ALA A 15 -20.88 26.21 29.39
CA ALA A 15 -21.05 27.52 28.80
C ALA A 15 -19.78 28.39 28.83
N CYS A 16 -19.64 29.21 27.81
CA CYS A 16 -18.67 30.29 27.69
C CYS A 16 -18.88 31.36 28.78
N HIS A 17 -17.79 31.84 29.38
CA HIS A 17 -17.79 33.10 30.13
C HIS A 17 -17.06 34.14 29.29
N ASN A 18 -17.80 35.17 28.89
CA ASN A 18 -17.34 36.31 28.12
C ASN A 18 -17.25 37.48 29.10
N ASN A 19 -16.04 37.91 29.46
CA ASN A 19 -15.82 39.14 30.21
C ASN A 19 -15.30 40.21 29.25
N THR A 20 -16.18 41.15 28.93
CA THR A 20 -15.84 42.42 28.29
C THR A 20 -15.63 43.43 29.41
N ALA A 21 -14.43 44.04 29.45
CA ALA A 21 -14.19 45.28 30.15
C ALA A 21 -13.23 46.11 29.29
N ASP A 22 -13.73 47.24 28.83
CA ASP A 22 -12.99 48.33 28.20
C ASP A 22 -12.03 48.97 29.22
N ASP A 23 -10.83 49.38 28.78
CA ASP A 23 -10.39 50.79 28.88
C ASP A 23 -8.97 51.05 28.33
N GLU A 24 -8.94 52.13 27.54
CA GLU A 24 -7.88 53.07 27.14
C GLU A 24 -6.63 52.71 26.29
N PRO A 25 -6.30 53.54 25.26
CA PRO A 25 -5.16 53.37 24.39
C PRO A 25 -3.91 54.07 24.96
N THR A 26 -2.96 53.27 25.45
CA THR A 26 -1.62 53.77 25.77
C THR A 26 -0.73 53.67 24.52
N ALA A 27 -0.36 54.81 23.95
CA ALA A 27 0.60 54.89 22.84
C ALA A 27 2.03 54.65 23.33
N VAL A 28 2.71 53.63 22.79
CA VAL A 28 4.17 53.45 22.85
C VAL A 28 4.62 52.64 21.60
N PRO A 29 5.90 52.71 21.18
CA PRO A 29 6.33 52.99 19.81
C PRO A 29 6.55 51.71 18.99
N ALA A 30 6.61 51.88 17.67
CA ALA A 30 6.97 50.82 16.74
C ALA A 30 8.37 50.22 17.03
N PRO A 31 8.50 48.90 17.16
CA PRO A 31 9.76 48.20 17.01
C PRO A 31 9.96 47.75 15.55
N SER A 32 11.16 48.03 15.09
CA SER A 32 11.77 47.83 13.76
C SER A 32 11.58 46.46 13.11
N GLU A 33 11.55 46.48 11.77
CA GLU A 33 11.98 45.39 10.89
C GLU A 33 13.21 44.67 11.45
N LEU A 34 13.05 43.38 11.76
CA LEU A 34 14.15 42.44 11.88
C LEU A 34 13.61 41.03 11.60
N ALA A 35 13.85 40.61 10.37
CA ALA A 35 14.23 39.26 10.00
C ALA A 35 13.37 38.10 10.56
N ILE A 36 12.25 37.80 9.89
CA ILE A 36 11.78 36.40 9.80
C ILE A 36 12.52 35.78 8.63
N THR A 37 13.76 35.41 8.91
CA THR A 37 14.54 34.48 8.10
C THR A 37 14.00 33.08 8.37
N SER A 38 13.92 32.29 7.31
CA SER A 38 13.77 30.84 7.34
C SER A 38 12.39 30.32 7.76
N LEU A 39 11.50 30.26 6.76
CA LEU A 39 10.66 29.08 6.59
C LEU A 39 11.60 27.86 6.54
N GLU A 40 11.77 27.19 7.68
CA GLU A 40 12.30 25.84 7.70
C GLU A 40 11.35 24.98 6.88
N LYS A 41 11.83 24.61 5.70
CA LYS A 41 11.32 23.52 4.89
C LYS A 41 11.41 22.28 5.79
N VAL A 42 10.28 21.90 6.40
CA VAL A 42 10.14 20.56 6.98
C VAL A 42 10.19 19.63 5.78
N GLU A 43 11.36 19.05 5.55
CA GLU A 43 11.52 17.97 4.58
C GLU A 43 10.75 16.77 5.15
N ASP A 44 9.51 16.59 4.69
CA ASP A 44 8.81 15.31 4.85
C ASP A 44 9.62 14.27 4.07
N GLU A 45 10.53 13.59 4.75
CA GLU A 45 11.31 12.45 4.23
C GLU A 45 10.42 11.30 3.71
N ASP A 46 9.09 11.36 3.94
CA ASP A 46 8.12 10.33 3.53
C ASP A 46 7.30 10.70 2.27
N SER A 47 7.53 11.87 1.64
CA SER A 47 6.94 12.20 0.33
C SER A 47 8.00 12.14 -0.76
N VAL A 48 7.93 11.13 -1.63
CA VAL A 48 8.76 11.08 -2.85
C VAL A 48 8.19 12.09 -3.84
N LEU A 49 8.64 13.33 -3.73
CA LEU A 49 8.34 14.41 -4.67
C LEU A 49 9.58 14.77 -5.47
N GLU A 50 10.10 13.83 -6.26
CA GLU A 50 10.95 14.19 -7.39
C GLU A 50 10.37 13.64 -8.71
N ALA A 51 10.68 14.37 -9.78
CA ALA A 51 10.12 14.16 -11.11
C ALA A 51 10.45 12.76 -11.64
N HIS A 52 9.43 12.11 -12.21
CA HIS A 52 9.54 10.83 -12.92
C HIS A 52 10.70 10.87 -13.92
N GLU A 53 11.76 10.12 -13.65
CA GLU A 53 12.88 9.93 -14.57
C GLU A 53 12.52 8.86 -15.62
N ASP A 54 12.91 9.08 -16.87
CA ASP A 54 12.77 8.08 -17.94
C ASP A 54 13.97 7.12 -17.89
N ILE A 55 13.87 6.12 -17.02
CA ILE A 55 14.89 5.08 -16.84
C ILE A 55 14.58 3.91 -17.78
N ASP A 56 15.60 3.43 -18.49
CA ASP A 56 15.49 2.26 -19.36
C ASP A 56 15.05 1.03 -18.55
N TRP A 57 14.03 0.32 -19.03
CA TRP A 57 13.46 -0.86 -18.36
C TRP A 57 14.50 -1.90 -17.94
N LYS A 58 15.58 -2.06 -18.71
CA LYS A 58 16.65 -3.01 -18.38
C LYS A 58 17.45 -2.64 -17.11
N GLU A 59 17.41 -1.36 -16.72
CA GLU A 59 18.08 -0.85 -15.52
C GLU A 59 17.19 -0.96 -14.27
N ILE A 60 15.89 -1.17 -14.44
CA ILE A 60 14.95 -1.36 -13.33
C ILE A 60 15.26 -2.66 -12.61
N GLU A 61 15.17 -2.64 -11.28
CA GLU A 61 15.47 -3.81 -10.47
C GLU A 61 14.44 -4.93 -10.64
N VAL A 62 14.87 -6.15 -10.33
CA VAL A 62 14.06 -7.36 -10.46
C VAL A 62 13.51 -7.77 -9.09
N PHE A 63 12.21 -8.02 -9.04
CA PHE A 63 11.53 -8.76 -7.97
C PHE A 63 10.94 -10.03 -8.56
N GLN A 64 11.57 -11.17 -8.33
CA GLN A 64 11.10 -12.44 -8.87
C GLN A 64 9.92 -12.93 -8.04
N PHE A 65 8.70 -12.65 -8.51
CA PHE A 65 7.48 -12.84 -7.73
C PHE A 65 7.30 -14.30 -7.31
N SER A 66 7.66 -15.22 -8.20
CA SER A 66 7.65 -16.66 -7.96
C SER A 66 8.57 -17.14 -6.82
N LYS A 67 9.57 -16.35 -6.43
CA LYS A 67 10.51 -16.67 -5.33
C LYS A 67 10.13 -16.04 -4.00
N ALA A 68 9.10 -15.20 -3.97
CA ALA A 68 8.67 -14.53 -2.75
C ALA A 68 7.72 -15.40 -1.92
N LEU A 69 7.79 -15.24 -0.59
CA LEU A 69 7.02 -15.99 0.39
C LEU A 69 6.05 -15.09 1.15
N ILE A 70 4.79 -15.49 1.23
CA ILE A 70 3.80 -14.95 2.16
C ILE A 70 4.13 -15.43 3.57
N ASP A 71 4.22 -14.49 4.52
CA ASP A 71 4.42 -14.73 5.95
C ASP A 71 5.59 -15.67 6.26
N ASN A 72 6.61 -15.67 5.40
CA ASN A 72 7.74 -16.58 5.43
C ASN A 72 7.36 -18.09 5.44
N LYS A 73 6.18 -18.45 4.93
CA LYS A 73 5.62 -19.81 5.00
C LYS A 73 5.36 -20.42 3.63
N VAL A 74 4.64 -19.70 2.77
CA VAL A 74 4.11 -20.23 1.51
C VAL A 74 4.45 -19.31 0.34
N PRO A 75 4.87 -19.82 -0.83
CA PRO A 75 5.18 -18.96 -1.96
C PRO A 75 3.93 -18.29 -2.53
N LEU A 76 4.11 -17.14 -3.18
CA LEU A 76 3.03 -16.42 -3.88
C LEU A 76 2.44 -17.22 -5.05
N HIS A 77 3.21 -18.15 -5.61
CA HIS A 77 2.72 -19.20 -6.51
C HIS A 77 2.86 -20.56 -5.82
N THR A 78 1.72 -21.18 -5.49
CA THR A 78 1.68 -22.38 -4.67
C THR A 78 0.55 -23.31 -5.08
N THR A 79 0.42 -24.44 -4.38
CA THR A 79 -0.78 -25.27 -4.45
C THR A 79 -1.79 -24.90 -3.38
N LEU A 80 -3.08 -25.14 -3.66
CA LEU A 80 -4.18 -24.91 -2.74
C LEU A 80 -3.99 -25.67 -1.40
N PRO A 81 -3.64 -26.98 -1.37
CA PRO A 81 -3.42 -27.67 -0.09
C PRO A 81 -2.30 -27.05 0.76
N ARG A 82 -1.21 -26.60 0.13
CA ARG A 82 -0.09 -25.96 0.84
C ARG A 82 -0.50 -24.59 1.37
N PHE A 83 -1.25 -23.82 0.59
CA PHE A 83 -1.79 -22.53 1.00
C PHE A 83 -2.72 -22.69 2.20
N THR A 84 -3.73 -23.55 2.08
CA THR A 84 -4.71 -23.79 3.13
C THR A 84 -4.08 -24.28 4.43
N ALA A 85 -3.06 -25.15 4.35
CA ALA A 85 -2.34 -25.60 5.53
C ALA A 85 -1.58 -24.47 6.26
N ALA A 86 -1.15 -23.43 5.53
CA ALA A 86 -0.36 -22.33 6.08
C ALA A 86 -1.18 -21.11 6.50
N LEU A 87 -2.24 -20.79 5.74
CA LEU A 87 -3.01 -19.54 5.82
C LEU A 87 -4.52 -19.75 6.00
N GLY A 88 -5.00 -20.99 5.91
CA GLY A 88 -6.42 -21.33 6.02
C GLY A 88 -7.18 -21.27 4.69
N GLU A 89 -8.48 -21.55 4.78
CA GLU A 89 -9.39 -21.58 3.63
C GLU A 89 -9.67 -20.19 3.04
N ALA A 90 -10.21 -20.17 1.83
CA ALA A 90 -10.68 -18.94 1.19
C ALA A 90 -11.76 -18.25 2.04
N ASP A 91 -11.76 -16.92 2.04
CA ASP A 91 -12.91 -16.14 2.52
C ASP A 91 -14.03 -16.15 1.47
N SER A 92 -13.68 -16.22 0.18
CA SER A 92 -14.64 -16.42 -0.93
C SER A 92 -13.97 -16.93 -2.21
N LEU A 93 -14.77 -17.58 -3.05
CA LEU A 93 -14.45 -17.98 -4.42
C LEU A 93 -15.41 -17.29 -5.39
N VAL A 94 -14.89 -16.69 -6.44
CA VAL A 94 -15.69 -15.92 -7.42
C VAL A 94 -15.28 -16.30 -8.84
N GLU A 95 -16.25 -16.61 -9.69
CA GLU A 95 -15.97 -16.80 -11.12
C GLU A 95 -15.64 -15.45 -11.78
N PRO A 96 -14.55 -15.34 -12.56
CA PRO A 96 -14.24 -14.12 -13.29
C PRO A 96 -15.33 -13.84 -14.33
N ASN A 97 -15.54 -12.56 -14.62
CA ASN A 97 -16.34 -12.18 -15.78
C ASN A 97 -15.49 -12.30 -17.05
N TRP A 98 -15.67 -13.40 -17.78
CA TRP A 98 -14.91 -13.76 -18.98
C TRP A 98 -14.98 -12.72 -20.11
N GLU A 99 -16.04 -11.90 -20.17
CA GLU A 99 -16.17 -10.87 -21.21
C GLU A 99 -15.22 -9.68 -21.01
N TYR A 100 -14.78 -9.44 -19.77
CA TYR A 100 -13.93 -8.30 -19.40
C TYR A 100 -12.58 -8.75 -18.84
N LEU A 101 -12.23 -10.03 -19.08
CA LEU A 101 -11.01 -10.62 -18.57
C LEU A 101 -9.80 -10.11 -19.35
N CYS A 102 -8.79 -9.67 -18.62
CA CYS A 102 -7.60 -9.04 -19.17
C CYS A 102 -6.47 -9.23 -18.16
N GLY A 103 -5.27 -9.59 -18.60
CA GLY A 103 -4.09 -9.67 -17.73
C GLY A 103 -4.18 -10.75 -16.64
N THR A 104 -4.47 -12.00 -17.03
CA THR A 104 -4.59 -13.15 -16.11
C THR A 104 -3.40 -14.10 -16.20
N GLN A 105 -3.19 -14.89 -15.14
CA GLN A 105 -2.17 -15.95 -15.11
C GLN A 105 -2.64 -17.20 -15.84
N PHE A 106 -3.94 -17.45 -15.82
CA PHE A 106 -4.55 -18.59 -16.50
C PHE A 106 -5.42 -18.14 -17.67
N GLU A 107 -5.30 -18.86 -18.78
CA GLU A 107 -6.17 -18.73 -19.96
C GLU A 107 -7.43 -19.61 -19.86
N ASP A 108 -7.41 -20.60 -18.96
CA ASP A 108 -8.48 -21.57 -18.73
C ASP A 108 -9.42 -21.13 -17.58
N ASN A 109 -10.55 -21.83 -17.43
CA ASN A 109 -11.59 -21.64 -16.39
C ASN A 109 -11.06 -21.65 -14.93
N PHE A 110 -10.44 -20.56 -14.50
CA PHE A 110 -10.00 -20.33 -13.13
C PHE A 110 -11.08 -19.60 -12.31
N GLN A 111 -10.90 -19.57 -10.99
CA GLN A 111 -11.71 -18.78 -10.07
C GLN A 111 -10.82 -17.78 -9.32
N TYR A 112 -11.35 -16.61 -9.01
CA TYR A 112 -10.72 -15.74 -8.02
C TYR A 112 -10.91 -16.35 -6.63
N PHE A 113 -9.80 -16.58 -5.95
CA PHE A 113 -9.72 -16.99 -4.56
C PHE A 113 -9.34 -15.77 -3.73
N TYR A 114 -10.16 -15.42 -2.75
CA TYR A 114 -9.91 -14.27 -1.87
C TYR A 114 -9.56 -14.71 -0.47
N LYS A 115 -8.51 -14.09 0.09
CA LYS A 115 -8.09 -14.31 1.47
C LYS A 115 -7.50 -13.04 2.08
N ASP A 116 -8.06 -12.59 3.20
CA ASP A 116 -7.62 -11.44 4.00
C ASP A 116 -7.46 -10.15 3.14
N GLY A 117 -8.34 -10.01 2.16
CA GLY A 117 -8.34 -8.90 1.19
C GLY A 117 -7.35 -9.05 0.02
N SER A 118 -6.55 -10.12 -0.01
CA SER A 118 -5.69 -10.49 -1.14
C SER A 118 -6.46 -11.31 -2.17
N ARG A 119 -6.04 -11.24 -3.44
CA ARG A 119 -6.66 -11.95 -4.56
C ARG A 119 -5.67 -12.88 -5.25
N PHE A 120 -6.13 -14.11 -5.44
CA PHE A 120 -5.41 -15.16 -6.13
C PHE A 120 -6.25 -15.70 -7.29
N GLU A 121 -5.60 -16.24 -8.31
CA GLU A 121 -6.24 -17.03 -9.35
C GLU A 121 -6.04 -18.51 -9.02
N LEU A 122 -7.14 -19.25 -8.93
CA LEU A 122 -7.16 -20.68 -8.63
C LEU A 122 -7.59 -21.45 -9.87
N TYR A 123 -6.72 -22.32 -10.36
CA TYR A 123 -7.03 -23.28 -11.41
C TYR A 123 -6.60 -24.68 -10.96
N LYS A 124 -7.58 -25.59 -10.83
CA LYS A 124 -7.39 -26.92 -10.21
C LYS A 124 -6.80 -26.75 -8.81
N ASP A 125 -5.62 -27.31 -8.56
CA ASP A 125 -4.91 -27.20 -7.28
C ASP A 125 -3.82 -26.12 -7.30
N THR A 126 -3.69 -25.34 -8.38
CA THR A 126 -2.65 -24.31 -8.52
C THR A 126 -3.23 -22.94 -8.22
N LEU A 127 -2.52 -22.18 -7.39
CA LEU A 127 -2.94 -20.88 -6.88
C LEU A 127 -1.83 -19.86 -7.14
N TYR A 128 -2.13 -18.84 -7.94
CA TYR A 128 -1.24 -17.72 -8.22
C TYR A 128 -1.74 -16.46 -7.55
N CYS A 129 -0.88 -15.78 -6.79
CA CYS A 129 -1.21 -14.48 -6.27
C CYS A 129 -1.22 -13.43 -7.39
N SER A 130 -2.36 -12.77 -7.57
CA SER A 130 -2.49 -11.62 -8.48
C SER A 130 -2.28 -10.31 -7.72
N GLU A 131 -2.77 -10.23 -6.49
CA GLU A 131 -2.63 -9.07 -5.60
C GLU A 131 -2.52 -9.56 -4.16
N TYR A 132 -1.47 -9.13 -3.46
CA TYR A 132 -1.28 -9.37 -2.05
C TYR A 132 -1.41 -8.07 -1.26
N LYS A 133 -2.38 -8.03 -0.36
CA LYS A 133 -2.62 -6.87 0.52
C LYS A 133 -1.82 -7.02 1.81
N LEU A 134 -1.04 -5.99 2.14
CA LEU A 134 -0.28 -5.94 3.39
C LEU A 134 -1.16 -5.35 4.48
N THR A 135 -1.60 -6.21 5.39
CA THR A 135 -2.31 -5.83 6.61
C THR A 135 -1.43 -6.15 7.84
N PRO A 136 -1.74 -5.60 9.03
CA PRO A 136 -0.93 -5.86 10.22
C PRO A 136 -0.76 -7.36 10.51
N GLY A 137 0.50 -7.81 10.61
CA GLY A 137 0.85 -9.22 10.82
C GLY A 137 1.13 -10.02 9.54
N HIS A 138 0.83 -9.46 8.37
CA HIS A 138 1.08 -10.08 7.07
C HIS A 138 2.27 -9.46 6.36
N THR A 139 3.09 -10.30 5.71
CA THR A 139 4.36 -9.91 5.10
C THR A 139 4.62 -10.65 3.79
N VAL A 140 5.49 -10.08 2.96
CA VAL A 140 6.10 -10.75 1.81
C VAL A 140 7.61 -10.74 2.00
N VAL A 141 8.23 -11.91 1.93
CA VAL A 141 9.68 -12.07 2.03
C VAL A 141 10.25 -12.37 0.66
N HIS A 142 11.20 -11.57 0.20
CA HIS A 142 11.91 -11.77 -1.06
C HIS A 142 13.40 -11.45 -0.90
N ALA A 143 14.27 -12.35 -1.36
CA ALA A 143 15.73 -12.20 -1.26
C ALA A 143 16.24 -11.84 0.17
N GLY A 144 15.59 -12.36 1.20
CA GLY A 144 15.92 -12.09 2.61
C GLY A 144 15.39 -10.76 3.15
N VAL A 145 14.73 -9.94 2.33
CA VAL A 145 14.07 -8.69 2.73
C VAL A 145 12.61 -8.98 3.06
N THR A 146 12.11 -8.39 4.16
CA THR A 146 10.71 -8.51 4.57
C THR A 146 9.96 -7.21 4.28
N PHE A 147 8.93 -7.31 3.46
CA PHE A 147 8.00 -6.23 3.14
C PHE A 147 6.72 -6.39 3.96
N SER A 148 6.23 -5.31 4.55
CA SER A 148 5.07 -5.29 5.45
C SER A 148 4.30 -3.98 5.31
N SER A 149 3.16 -3.85 5.98
CA SER A 149 2.38 -2.60 6.03
C SER A 149 3.12 -1.43 6.70
N ASN A 150 4.29 -1.67 7.31
CA ASN A 150 5.16 -0.64 7.88
C ASN A 150 6.31 -0.24 6.95
N THR A 151 6.50 -0.95 5.83
CA THR A 151 7.55 -0.65 4.87
C THR A 151 7.32 0.73 4.24
N THR A 152 8.36 1.57 4.25
CA THR A 152 8.31 2.95 3.75
C THR A 152 9.00 3.10 2.39
N TRP A 153 8.85 4.26 1.76
CA TRP A 153 9.67 4.64 0.60
C TRP A 153 11.16 4.56 0.87
N ALA A 154 11.61 5.03 2.04
CA ALA A 154 13.02 4.98 2.42
C ALA A 154 13.55 3.55 2.52
N ASP A 155 12.71 2.60 2.94
CA ASP A 155 13.09 1.18 2.98
C ASP A 155 13.15 0.59 1.58
N VAL A 156 12.16 0.87 0.74
CA VAL A 156 12.11 0.36 -0.63
C VAL A 156 13.26 0.93 -1.47
N LYS A 157 13.60 2.22 -1.33
CA LYS A 157 14.72 2.87 -2.02
C LYS A 157 16.08 2.22 -1.75
N LYS A 158 16.28 1.58 -0.59
CA LYS A 158 17.52 0.84 -0.29
C LYS A 158 17.69 -0.39 -1.17
N HIS A 159 16.59 -0.97 -1.63
CA HIS A 159 16.58 -2.22 -2.39
C HIS A 159 16.29 -2.02 -3.87
N PHE A 160 15.46 -1.03 -4.22
CA PHE A 160 15.01 -0.74 -5.57
C PHE A 160 15.15 0.76 -5.90
N PRO A 161 16.36 1.35 -5.81
CA PRO A 161 16.56 2.78 -6.03
C PRO A 161 16.12 3.28 -7.42
N ARG A 162 16.28 2.50 -8.50
CA ARG A 162 15.88 2.89 -9.86
C ARG A 162 14.37 2.90 -10.01
N ALA A 163 13.70 1.85 -9.54
CA ALA A 163 12.24 1.81 -9.55
C ALA A 163 11.61 2.97 -8.76
N VAL A 164 12.23 3.38 -7.65
CA VAL A 164 11.79 4.56 -6.87
C VAL A 164 12.02 5.88 -7.63
N GLN A 165 13.06 6.01 -8.44
CA GLN A 165 13.28 7.19 -9.30
C GLN A 165 12.24 7.32 -10.41
N GLN A 166 11.65 6.20 -10.85
CA GLN A 166 10.60 6.14 -11.85
C GLN A 166 9.19 5.97 -11.23
N ALA A 167 9.03 6.31 -9.94
CA ALA A 167 7.76 6.17 -9.26
C ALA A 167 6.65 6.99 -9.97
N GLU A 168 5.48 6.36 -10.13
CA GLU A 168 4.28 7.00 -10.66
C GLU A 168 3.46 7.54 -9.49
N ASN A 169 3.24 8.86 -9.48
CA ASN A 169 2.48 9.54 -8.42
C ASN A 169 1.06 9.84 -8.91
N GLY A 170 0.09 9.03 -8.48
CA GLY A 170 -1.32 9.13 -8.86
C GLY A 170 -2.18 9.97 -7.92
N GLY A 171 -1.58 10.71 -6.99
CA GLY A 171 -2.28 11.47 -5.95
C GLY A 171 -2.35 10.70 -4.63
N TYR A 172 -3.41 9.93 -4.38
CA TYR A 172 -3.57 9.16 -3.13
C TYR A 172 -2.85 7.81 -3.12
N THR A 173 -2.44 7.34 -4.29
CA THR A 173 -1.72 6.07 -4.45
C THR A 173 -0.53 6.32 -5.35
N ASP A 174 0.64 6.07 -4.77
CA ASP A 174 1.91 6.11 -5.50
C ASP A 174 2.36 4.67 -5.79
N MET A 175 3.16 4.48 -6.82
CA MET A 175 3.55 3.15 -7.28
C MET A 175 4.98 3.11 -7.80
N ILE A 176 5.67 2.00 -7.55
CA ILE A 176 6.83 1.60 -8.36
C ILE A 176 6.52 0.35 -9.17
N THR A 177 7.14 0.25 -10.33
CA THR A 177 7.09 -0.92 -11.20
C THR A 177 8.46 -1.59 -11.25
N LEU A 178 8.49 -2.90 -11.04
CA LEU A 178 9.68 -3.73 -10.98
C LEU A 178 9.60 -4.81 -12.06
N ARG A 179 10.75 -5.27 -12.55
CA ARG A 179 10.83 -6.44 -13.42
C ARG A 179 10.48 -7.71 -12.64
N ASP A 180 9.75 -8.64 -13.24
CA ASP A 180 9.51 -9.96 -12.64
C ASP A 180 10.62 -10.98 -12.95
N ALA A 181 11.43 -10.72 -13.99
CA ALA A 181 12.47 -11.64 -14.40
C ALA A 181 13.72 -10.89 -14.88
N ASP A 182 14.84 -11.62 -14.89
CA ASP A 182 16.10 -11.13 -15.44
C ASP A 182 16.10 -11.11 -16.98
N VAL A 183 15.13 -11.80 -17.62
CA VAL A 183 14.99 -11.85 -19.08
C VAL A 183 14.32 -10.59 -19.60
N GLU A 184 14.80 -10.10 -20.75
CA GLU A 184 14.36 -8.83 -21.34
C GLU A 184 12.95 -8.92 -21.95
N ASP A 185 12.59 -10.06 -22.54
CA ASP A 185 11.32 -10.27 -23.26
C ASP A 185 10.17 -10.72 -22.33
N ASN A 186 10.15 -10.29 -21.07
CA ASN A 186 9.01 -10.53 -20.19
C ASN A 186 8.19 -9.25 -20.01
N ASP A 187 6.97 -9.28 -20.52
CA ASP A 187 6.05 -8.15 -20.44
C ASP A 187 5.37 -8.03 -19.05
N SER A 188 5.48 -9.07 -18.20
CA SER A 188 4.96 -9.00 -16.83
C SER A 188 5.84 -8.15 -15.91
N SER A 189 5.21 -7.56 -14.90
CA SER A 189 5.88 -6.73 -13.90
C SER A 189 5.33 -6.95 -12.51
N VAL A 190 6.08 -6.53 -11.50
CA VAL A 190 5.63 -6.50 -10.11
C VAL A 190 5.46 -5.06 -9.69
N ARG A 191 4.30 -4.70 -9.16
CA ARG A 191 3.98 -3.34 -8.78
C ARG A 191 3.79 -3.23 -7.28
N PHE A 192 4.48 -2.28 -6.67
CA PHE A 192 4.37 -1.96 -5.26
C PHE A 192 3.56 -0.69 -5.14
N TYR A 193 2.44 -0.73 -4.42
CA TYR A 193 1.57 0.42 -4.23
C TYR A 193 1.70 0.97 -2.81
N PHE A 194 1.77 2.29 -2.72
CA PHE A 194 1.93 3.02 -1.48
C PHE A 194 0.73 3.93 -1.25
N GLU A 195 0.30 4.02 0.01
CA GLU A 195 -0.67 5.00 0.47
C GLU A 195 -0.09 5.68 1.71
N ASN A 196 -0.08 7.01 1.74
CA ASN A 196 0.51 7.80 2.83
C ASN A 196 1.96 7.36 3.17
N GLY A 197 2.77 7.13 2.14
CA GLY A 197 4.18 6.74 2.27
C GLY A 197 4.43 5.29 2.71
N LYS A 198 3.39 4.47 2.92
CA LYS A 198 3.51 3.07 3.35
C LYS A 198 3.06 2.10 2.27
N LEU A 199 3.80 1.00 2.13
CA LEU A 199 3.46 -0.09 1.21
C LEU A 199 2.16 -0.78 1.66
N VAL A 200 1.15 -0.80 0.80
CA VAL A 200 -0.18 -1.36 1.11
C VAL A 200 -0.51 -2.62 0.32
N ARG A 201 0.06 -2.79 -0.87
CA ARG A 201 -0.12 -4.02 -1.67
C ARG A 201 1.02 -4.23 -2.66
N ILE A 202 1.21 -5.49 -3.02
CA ILE A 202 2.10 -5.92 -4.09
C ILE A 202 1.25 -6.66 -5.12
N VAL A 203 1.36 -6.28 -6.40
CA VAL A 203 0.55 -6.83 -7.50
C VAL A 203 1.46 -7.47 -8.52
N TYR A 204 1.11 -8.67 -8.94
CA TYR A 204 1.66 -9.26 -10.15
C TYR A 204 0.84 -8.76 -11.35
N PHE A 205 1.46 -7.96 -12.20
CA PHE A 205 0.80 -7.33 -13.33
C PHE A 205 1.19 -8.06 -14.62
N VAL A 206 0.18 -8.65 -15.27
CA VAL A 206 0.30 -9.13 -16.65
C VAL A 206 -0.40 -8.12 -17.55
N PRO A 207 0.29 -7.59 -18.57
CA PRO A 207 -0.32 -6.65 -19.48
C PRO A 207 -1.39 -7.29 -20.34
N CYS A 208 -2.23 -6.41 -20.85
CA CYS A 208 -3.02 -6.61 -22.04
C CYS A 208 -2.40 -5.74 -23.14
#